data_AF-A0A9J6P8Y9-F1
#
_entry.id   AF-A0A9J6P8Y9-F1
#
_cell.length_a   1.000
_cell.length_b   1.000
_cell.length_c   1.000
_cell.angle_alpha   90.00
_cell.angle_beta   90.00
_cell.angle_gamma   90.00
#
_symmetry.space_group_name_H-M   'P 1'
#
loop_
_entity.id
_entity.type
_entity.pdbx_description
1 polymer ?
#
loop_
_entity_poly.entity_id
_entity_poly.type
_entity_poly.pdbx_seq_one_letter_code
_entity_poly.pdbx_strand_id
1 'polypeptide(L)'
;MMAALDDQTRDRLAKLLGMLGSDHDGERAAAGLKADRLVKKIGASWYDILKPQETTRAADPVWRDPRDWREALALCLRYSEWLNDWEDEFCRSVWKRRTITERQEFYVWTALEKVRAAVTTGGGDA
;
A
#
# COMPACT_ATOMS: atom_id res chain seq x y z
N MET A 1 -16.94 11.99 -6.17
CA MET A 1 -15.79 11.75 -5.27
C MET A 1 -15.83 10.28 -4.92
N MET A 2 -14.97 9.45 -5.54
CA MET A 2 -14.94 8.00 -5.29
C MET A 2 -14.47 7.77 -3.86
N ALA A 3 -15.35 7.27 -3.00
CA ALA A 3 -14.94 6.76 -1.71
C ALA A 3 -14.12 5.50 -1.97
N ALA A 4 -12.83 5.53 -1.61
CA ALA A 4 -12.05 4.31 -1.51
C ALA A 4 -12.86 3.30 -0.67
N LEU A 5 -12.91 2.04 -1.12
CA LEU A 5 -13.58 0.99 -0.36
C LEU A 5 -12.96 0.96 1.04
N ASP A 6 -13.73 1.34 2.05
CA ASP A 6 -13.28 1.26 3.44
C ASP A 6 -13.01 -0.22 3.80
N ASP A 7 -12.11 -0.43 4.75
CA ASP A 7 -11.64 -1.78 5.08
C ASP A 7 -12.78 -2.70 5.54
N GLN A 8 -13.78 -2.16 6.23
CA GLN A 8 -14.94 -2.93 6.68
C GLN A 8 -15.81 -3.39 5.49
N THR A 9 -16.07 -2.50 4.52
CA THR A 9 -16.80 -2.85 3.30
C THR A 9 -16.01 -3.87 2.46
N ARG A 10 -14.69 -3.72 2.39
CA ARG A 10 -13.80 -4.66 1.71
C ARG A 10 -13.86 -6.06 2.32
N ASP A 11 -13.74 -6.17 3.64
CA ASP A 11 -13.84 -7.45 4.35
C ASP A 11 -15.19 -8.12 4.14
N ARG A 12 -16.26 -7.32 4.15
CA ARG A 12 -17.62 -7.83 3.93
C ARG A 12 -17.78 -8.34 2.50
N LEU A 13 -17.27 -7.62 1.50
CA LEU A 13 -17.31 -8.03 0.11
C LEU A 13 -16.50 -9.31 -0.12
N ALA A 14 -15.30 -9.41 0.47
CA ALA A 14 -14.46 -10.61 0.40
C ALA A 14 -15.17 -11.85 0.96
N LYS A 15 -15.84 -11.73 2.11
CA LYS A 15 -16.63 -12.83 2.69
C LYS A 15 -17.77 -13.30 1.77
N LEU A 16 -18.49 -12.36 1.15
CA LEU A 16 -19.56 -12.69 0.22
C LEU A 16 -19.02 -13.37 -1.04
N LEU A 17 -17.91 -12.88 -1.59
CA LEU A 17 -17.28 -13.48 -2.76
C LEU A 17 -16.72 -14.89 -2.47
N GLY A 18 -16.24 -15.13 -1.26
CA GLY A 18 -15.81 -16.46 -0.82
C GLY A 18 -16.93 -17.51 -0.85
N MET A 19 -18.19 -17.09 -0.67
CA MET A 19 -19.36 -17.99 -0.73
C MET A 19 -19.77 -18.39 -2.16
N LEU A 20 -19.18 -17.76 -3.19
CA LEU A 20 -19.45 -18.14 -4.58
C LEU A 20 -18.93 -19.54 -4.93
N GLY A 21 -18.04 -20.10 -4.11
CA GLY A 21 -17.58 -21.49 -4.21
C GLY A 21 -18.41 -22.51 -3.44
N SER A 22 -19.56 -22.15 -2.86
CA SER A 22 -20.40 -23.10 -2.10
C SER A 22 -20.92 -24.24 -2.98
N ASP A 23 -21.01 -25.44 -2.43
CA ASP A 23 -21.63 -26.62 -3.07
C ASP A 23 -23.15 -26.44 -3.29
N HIS A 24 -23.76 -25.47 -2.61
CA HIS A 24 -25.18 -25.18 -2.72
C HIS A 24 -25.47 -24.03 -3.70
N ASP A 25 -26.13 -24.34 -4.81
CA ASP A 25 -26.50 -23.38 -5.86
C ASP A 25 -27.22 -22.13 -5.33
N GLY A 26 -28.15 -22.32 -4.39
CA GLY A 26 -28.90 -21.23 -3.79
C GLY A 26 -28.02 -20.28 -2.97
N GLU A 27 -26.98 -20.80 -2.31
CA GLU A 27 -26.03 -19.98 -1.56
C GLU A 27 -25.14 -19.17 -2.49
N ARG A 28 -24.66 -19.77 -3.59
CA ARG A 28 -23.89 -19.04 -4.61
C ARG A 28 -24.69 -17.87 -5.19
N ALA A 29 -25.94 -18.12 -5.57
CA ALA A 29 -26.83 -17.09 -6.11
C ALA A 29 -27.11 -15.98 -5.07
N ALA A 30 -27.38 -16.36 -3.82
CA ALA A 30 -27.61 -15.39 -2.75
C ALA A 30 -26.37 -14.54 -2.44
N ALA A 31 -25.19 -15.14 -2.47
CA ALA A 31 -23.92 -14.46 -2.26
C ALA A 31 -23.64 -13.43 -3.36
N GLY A 32 -23.79 -13.83 -4.64
CA GLY A 32 -23.62 -12.93 -5.77
C GLY A 32 -24.58 -11.73 -5.72
N LEU A 33 -25.85 -11.97 -5.41
CA LEU A 33 -26.84 -10.90 -5.25
C LEU A 33 -26.50 -9.95 -4.10
N LYS A 34 -26.03 -10.47 -2.97
CA LYS A 34 -25.62 -9.65 -1.82
C LYS A 34 -24.38 -8.83 -2.14
N ALA A 35 -23.41 -9.39 -2.85
CA ALA A 35 -22.21 -8.69 -3.28
C ALA A 35 -22.55 -7.54 -4.24
N ASP A 36 -23.38 -7.79 -5.26
CA ASP A 36 -23.82 -6.77 -6.20
C ASP A 36 -24.60 -5.62 -5.52
N ARG A 37 -25.49 -5.96 -4.59
CA ARG A 37 -26.20 -4.95 -3.79
C ARG A 37 -25.26 -4.11 -2.92
N LEU A 38 -24.23 -4.72 -2.34
CA LEU A 38 -23.24 -4.00 -1.54
C LEU A 38 -22.47 -2.99 -2.40
N VAL A 39 -21.98 -3.41 -3.57
CA VAL A 39 -21.27 -2.56 -4.54
C VAL A 39 -22.14 -1.38 -4.99
N LYS A 40 -23.41 -1.64 -5.33
CA LYS A 40 -24.36 -0.58 -5.69
C LYS A 40 -24.71 0.35 -4.54
N LYS A 41 -24.83 -0.18 -3.31
CA LYS A 41 -25.17 0.61 -2.11
C LYS A 41 -24.12 1.68 -1.82
N ILE A 42 -22.85 1.41 -2.11
CA ILE A 42 -21.76 2.38 -1.95
C ILE A 42 -21.57 3.30 -3.18
N GLY A 43 -22.44 3.20 -4.19
CA GLY A 43 -22.37 4.02 -5.39
C GLY A 43 -21.21 3.66 -6.34
N ALA A 44 -20.66 2.45 -6.23
CA ALA A 44 -19.61 1.96 -7.10
C ALA A 44 -20.16 1.00 -8.17
N SER A 45 -19.42 0.83 -9.27
CA SER A 45 -19.61 -0.25 -10.23
C SER A 45 -18.57 -1.35 -10.03
N TRP A 46 -18.82 -2.57 -10.55
CA TRP A 46 -17.81 -3.63 -10.55
C TRP A 46 -16.53 -3.23 -11.28
N TYR A 47 -16.63 -2.37 -12.30
CA TYR A 47 -15.46 -1.80 -12.95
C TYR A 47 -14.64 -0.96 -11.98
N ASP A 48 -15.26 -0.13 -11.14
CA ASP A 48 -14.54 0.67 -10.14
C ASP A 48 -13.87 -0.19 -9.05
N ILE A 49 -14.50 -1.33 -8.70
CA ILE A 49 -13.98 -2.29 -7.72
C ILE A 49 -12.77 -3.06 -8.28
N LEU A 50 -12.86 -3.50 -9.54
CA LEU A 50 -11.88 -4.37 -10.17
C LEU A 50 -10.80 -3.62 -10.93
N LYS A 51 -11.06 -2.36 -11.33
CA LYS A 51 -10.05 -1.49 -11.91
C LYS A 51 -8.90 -1.49 -10.90
N PRO A 52 -7.70 -1.95 -11.31
CA PRO A 52 -6.53 -1.77 -10.47
C PRO A 52 -6.55 -0.31 -10.09
N GLN A 53 -6.66 -0.03 -8.79
CA GLN A 53 -6.25 1.28 -8.35
C GLN A 53 -4.82 1.32 -8.85
N GLU A 54 -4.56 2.14 -9.87
CA GLU A 54 -3.25 2.68 -10.03
C GLU A 54 -2.95 3.12 -8.61
N THR A 55 -2.08 2.40 -7.92
CA THR A 55 -1.26 3.02 -6.90
C THR A 55 -0.52 4.05 -7.73
N THR A 56 -1.20 5.17 -8.00
CA THR A 56 -0.59 6.41 -8.37
C THR A 56 0.32 6.56 -7.18
N ARG A 57 1.58 6.13 -7.35
CA ARG A 57 2.71 6.60 -6.57
C ARG A 57 2.47 8.08 -6.60
N ALA A 58 1.85 8.59 -5.53
CA ALA A 58 1.09 9.83 -5.56
C ALA A 58 1.92 10.81 -6.37
N ALA A 59 1.39 11.32 -7.51
CA ALA A 59 2.17 12.02 -8.53
C ALA A 59 3.41 12.66 -7.92
N ASP A 60 4.59 12.10 -8.21
CA ASP A 60 5.75 12.11 -7.30
C ASP A 60 5.86 13.49 -6.64
N PRO A 61 5.48 13.64 -5.35
CA PRO A 61 5.60 14.94 -4.71
C PRO A 61 7.08 15.31 -4.81
N VAL A 62 7.36 16.56 -5.20
CA VAL A 62 8.71 17.15 -5.15
C VAL A 62 9.42 16.57 -3.92
N TRP A 63 10.53 15.86 -4.15
CA TRP A 63 11.23 15.17 -3.09
C TRP A 63 11.39 16.11 -1.90
N ARG A 64 10.89 15.70 -0.74
CA ARG A 64 11.00 16.46 0.50
C ARG A 64 11.94 15.69 1.41
N ASP A 65 13.03 16.35 1.77
CA ASP A 65 13.98 15.79 2.74
C ASP A 65 13.25 15.56 4.09
N PRO A 66 13.38 14.35 4.67
CA PRO A 66 12.70 14.00 5.91
C PRO A 66 13.32 14.76 7.09
N ARG A 67 12.49 15.07 8.09
CA ARG A 67 12.89 15.88 9.25
C ARG A 67 13.58 15.09 10.34
N ASP A 68 13.31 13.79 10.40
CA ASP A 68 13.84 12.88 11.39
C ASP A 68 13.99 11.46 10.81
N TRP A 69 14.61 10.58 11.61
CA TRP A 69 14.86 9.20 11.22
C TRP A 69 13.58 8.38 10.98
N ARG A 70 12.43 8.76 11.56
CA ARG A 70 11.16 8.04 11.33
C ARG A 70 10.61 8.38 9.96
N GLU A 71 10.64 9.66 9.59
CA GLU A 71 10.27 10.08 8.23
C GLU A 71 11.23 9.49 7.19
N ALA A 72 12.53 9.44 7.48
CA ALA A 72 13.51 8.79 6.62
C ALA A 72 13.20 7.30 6.42
N LEU A 73 12.93 6.56 7.50
CA LEU A 73 12.53 5.15 7.40
C LEU A 73 11.23 4.95 6.62
N ALA A 74 10.25 5.84 6.79
CA ALA A 74 9.00 5.75 6.06
C ALA A 74 9.23 5.87 4.54
N LEU A 75 10.14 6.76 4.12
CA LEU A 75 10.56 6.88 2.73
C LEU A 75 11.33 5.65 2.25
N CYS A 76 12.27 5.13 3.05
CA CYS A 76 13.00 3.91 2.72
C CYS A 76 12.08 2.70 2.51
N LEU A 77 11.10 2.50 3.40
CA LEU A 77 10.14 1.40 3.31
C LEU A 77 9.11 1.58 2.19
N ARG A 78 8.80 2.83 1.83
CA ARG A 78 7.94 3.15 0.68
C ARG A 78 8.62 2.82 -0.65
N TYR A 79 9.93 3.01 -0.72
CA TYR A 79 10.77 2.79 -1.90
C TYR A 79 11.71 1.60 -1.72
N SER A 80 11.20 0.54 -1.07
CA SER A 80 12.00 -0.64 -0.72
C SER A 80 12.57 -1.37 -1.95
N GLU A 81 12.01 -1.15 -3.14
CA GLU A 81 12.53 -1.71 -4.39
C GLU A 81 13.96 -1.25 -4.74
N TRP A 82 14.41 -0.13 -4.17
CA TRP A 82 15.76 0.40 -4.37
C TRP A 82 16.72 0.00 -3.25
N LEU A 83 16.23 -0.67 -2.21
CA LEU A 83 17.03 -1.19 -1.12
C LEU A 83 17.53 -2.60 -1.47
N ASN A 84 18.68 -2.98 -0.93
CA ASN A 84 19.08 -4.39 -0.92
C ASN A 84 18.37 -5.14 0.22
N ASP A 85 18.42 -6.47 0.20
CA ASP A 85 17.75 -7.34 1.18
C ASP A 85 18.12 -6.97 2.63
N TRP A 86 19.38 -6.66 2.88
CA TRP A 86 19.85 -6.26 4.21
C TRP A 86 19.32 -4.89 4.64
N GLU A 87 19.29 -3.90 3.75
CA GLU A 87 18.77 -2.56 4.01
C GLU A 87 17.26 -2.58 4.29
N ASP A 88 16.49 -3.36 3.52
CA ASP A 88 15.04 -3.54 3.74
C ASP A 88 14.78 -4.22 5.09
N GLU A 89 15.47 -5.33 5.38
CA GLU A 89 15.33 -6.02 6.67
C GLU A 89 15.74 -5.09 7.84
N PHE A 90 16.85 -4.36 7.69
CA PHE A 90 17.30 -3.38 8.66
C PHE A 90 16.23 -2.31 8.90
N CYS A 91 15.71 -1.66 7.86
CA CYS A 91 14.68 -0.63 7.98
C CYS A 91 13.42 -1.15 8.68
N ARG A 92 12.94 -2.36 8.33
CA ARG A 92 11.81 -3.02 8.99
C ARG A 92 12.08 -3.31 10.47
N SER A 93 13.31 -3.68 10.81
CA SER A 93 13.71 -3.94 12.20
C SER A 93 13.75 -2.66 13.04
N VAL A 94 14.22 -1.56 12.45
CA VAL A 94 14.35 -0.25 13.13
C VAL A 94 12.99 0.43 13.27
N TRP A 95 12.09 0.27 12.29
CA TRP A 95 10.71 0.83 12.33
C TRP A 95 9.93 0.45 13.59
N LYS A 96 10.18 -0.76 14.12
CA LYS A 96 9.52 -1.28 15.33
C LYS A 96 10.05 -0.64 16.63
N ARG A 97 11.16 0.09 16.59
CA ARG A 97 11.81 0.67 17.77
C ARG A 97 11.18 2.00 18.15
N ARG A 98 11.22 2.30 19.46
CA ARG A 98 10.80 3.62 19.98
C ARG A 98 11.89 4.67 19.78
N THR A 99 13.13 4.30 20.06
CA THR A 99 14.34 5.10 19.91
C THR A 99 15.42 4.29 19.19
N ILE A 100 16.40 4.97 18.60
CA ILE A 100 17.49 4.35 17.83
C ILE A 100 18.83 4.90 18.30
N THR A 101 19.91 4.15 18.06
CA THR A 101 21.28 4.61 18.34
C THR A 101 21.79 5.49 17.21
N GLU A 102 22.81 6.32 17.47
CA GLU A 102 23.48 7.13 16.43
C GLU A 102 23.96 6.28 15.24
N ARG A 103 24.45 5.07 15.52
CA ARG A 103 24.86 4.12 14.48
C ARG A 103 23.68 3.65 13.62
N GLN A 104 22.52 3.39 14.24
CA GLN A 104 21.32 3.02 13.49
C GLN A 104 20.82 4.19 12.66
N GLU A 105 20.83 5.39 13.25
CA GLU A 105 20.47 6.62 12.56
C GLU A 105 21.35 6.85 11.33
N PHE A 106 22.67 6.69 11.46
CA PHE A 106 23.61 6.76 10.33
C PHE A 106 23.22 5.83 9.17
N TYR A 107 22.88 4.57 9.45
CA TYR A 107 22.49 3.62 8.41
C TYR A 107 21.12 3.96 7.78
N VAL A 108 20.18 4.51 8.57
CA VAL A 108 18.89 5.00 8.04
C VAL A 108 19.13 6.12 7.03
N TRP A 109 19.97 7.11 7.38
CA TRP A 109 20.30 8.21 6.48
C TRP A 109 21.07 7.75 5.24
N THR A 110 21.96 6.76 5.38
CA THR A 110 22.68 6.16 4.25
C THR A 110 21.71 5.49 3.26
N ALA A 111 20.77 4.70 3.77
CA ALA A 111 19.74 4.05 2.95
C ALA A 111 18.84 5.09 2.28
N LEU A 112 18.49 6.18 2.98
CA LEU A 112 17.69 7.26 2.41
C LEU A 112 18.39 7.94 1.23
N GLU A 113 19.68 8.24 1.33
CA GLU A 113 20.42 8.88 0.22
C GLU A 113 20.44 8.01 -1.04
N LYS A 114 20.53 6.68 -0.87
CA LYS A 114 20.40 5.73 -1.98
C LYS A 114 19.02 5.81 -2.64
N VAL A 115 17.96 5.83 -1.82
CA VAL A 115 16.57 5.99 -2.30
C VAL A 115 16.40 7.34 -3.00
N ARG A 116 16.91 8.42 -2.43
CA ARG A 116 16.88 9.76 -3.03
C ARG A 116 17.52 9.79 -4.41
N ALA A 117 18.72 9.22 -4.54
CA ALA A 117 19.44 9.15 -5.82
C ALA A 117 18.65 8.34 -6.86
N ALA A 118 18.03 7.22 -6.45
CA ALA A 118 17.23 6.40 -7.32
C ALA A 118 15.94 7.10 -7.79
N VAL A 119 15.23 7.78 -6.88
CA VAL A 119 13.99 8.51 -7.19
C VAL A 119 14.26 9.70 -8.11
N THR A 120 15.33 10.44 -7.88
CA THR A 120 15.71 11.61 -8.70
C THR A 120 16.21 11.23 -10.09
N THR A 121 16.84 10.06 -10.24
CA THR A 121 17.33 9.57 -11.53
C THR A 121 16.25 8.82 -12.32
N GLY A 122 15.37 8.06 -11.65
CA GLY A 122 14.33 7.25 -12.27
C GLY A 122 13.03 8.00 -12.65
N GLY A 123 12.89 9.27 -12.24
CA GLY A 123 11.71 10.11 -12.54
C GLY A 123 11.77 10.86 -13.88
N GLY A 124 12.80 10.62 -14.71
CA GLY A 124 13.06 11.36 -15.95
C GLY A 124 12.61 10.68 -17.25
N ASP A 125 12.27 9.38 -17.22
CA ASP A 125 11.84 8.62 -18.41
C ASP A 125 10.37 8.21 -18.25
N ALA A 126 9.46 9.17 -18.46
CA ALA A 126 8.02 8.94 -18.64
C ALA A 126 7.44 9.93 -19.66
#